data_AF-A0A453I4N3-F1
#
_entry.id   AF-A0A453I4N3-F1
#
_cell.length_a   1.000
_cell.length_b   1.000
_cell.length_c   1.000
_cell.angle_alpha   90.00
_cell.angle_beta   90.00
_cell.angle_gamma   90.00
#
_symmetry.space_group_name_H-M   'P 1'
#
loop_
_entity.id
_entity.type
_entity.pdbx_description
1 polymer ?
#
loop_
_entity_poly.entity_id
_entity_poly.type
_entity_poly.pdbx_seq_one_letter_code
_entity_poly.pdbx_strand_id
1 'polypeptide(L)'
;MAPKNVIRFILVLIHVSSCLGRSGKMFSPSFISVAQSLSSWPIFSAGISVTVALVLSLFLTFEHLCAYHQPEEQKFLIGLIMMVPVYAVQSFFSLLNSKVAFICEMMRDCYEAFAMYCFERYLIACLGGEESTIRYMEDQFQPSDSSPLLDVDYDYGIVKHPFPLNWFMRNWYLGPDFYYAVKIGIVQYMILKPICAILAILLELLGIYGEGKFAWRYG
;
A
#
# COMPACT_ATOMS: atom_id res chain seq x y z
N MET A 1 19.88 -21.01 10.38
CA MET A 1 19.55 -19.62 10.76
C MET A 1 18.09 -19.47 11.16
N ALA A 2 17.15 -20.06 10.41
CA ALA A 2 15.70 -20.09 10.68
C ALA A 2 15.26 -20.35 12.15
N PRO A 3 15.76 -21.37 12.90
CA PRO A 3 15.22 -21.65 14.24
C PRO A 3 15.54 -20.55 15.26
N LYS A 4 16.67 -19.84 15.10
CA LYS A 4 17.05 -18.75 16.02
C LYS A 4 16.18 -17.51 15.81
N ASN A 5 15.80 -17.21 14.56
CA ASN A 5 14.92 -16.09 14.22
C ASN A 5 13.49 -16.35 14.71
N VAL A 6 12.99 -17.57 14.55
CA VAL A 6 11.67 -17.97 15.06
C VAL A 6 11.59 -17.83 16.58
N ILE A 7 12.62 -18.26 17.32
CA ILE A 7 12.65 -18.10 18.78
C ILE A 7 12.67 -16.62 19.19
N ARG A 8 13.47 -15.78 18.53
CA ARG A 8 13.50 -14.34 18.80
C ARG A 8 12.17 -13.67 18.48
N PHE A 9 11.53 -14.06 17.38
CA PHE A 9 10.21 -13.56 17.00
C PHE A 9 9.15 -13.92 18.05
N ILE A 10 9.11 -15.16 18.52
CA ILE A 10 8.20 -15.60 19.59
C ILE A 10 8.42 -14.78 20.86
N LEU A 11 9.68 -14.51 21.23
CA LEU A 11 10.01 -13.71 22.41
C LEU A 11 9.53 -12.26 22.26
N VAL A 12 9.68 -11.67 21.07
CA VAL A 12 9.13 -10.34 20.74
C VAL A 12 7.60 -10.37 20.81
N LEU A 13 6.95 -11.40 20.27
CA LEU A 13 5.49 -11.53 20.30
C LEU A 13 4.96 -11.61 21.74
N ILE A 14 5.63 -12.38 22.61
CA ILE A 14 5.30 -12.47 24.04
C ILE A 14 5.48 -11.11 24.71
N HIS A 15 6.57 -10.39 24.42
CA HIS A 15 6.82 -9.07 24.97
C HIS A 15 5.77 -8.04 24.51
N VAL A 16 5.45 -8.01 23.20
CA VAL A 16 4.40 -7.15 22.63
C VAL A 16 3.04 -7.47 23.23
N SER A 17 2.69 -8.75 23.36
CA SER A 17 1.44 -9.17 24.03
C SER A 17 1.39 -8.74 25.49
N SER A 18 2.51 -8.78 26.21
CA SER A 18 2.60 -8.33 27.61
C SER A 18 2.43 -6.81 27.72
N CYS A 19 3.00 -6.04 26.79
CA CYS A 19 2.79 -4.60 26.68
C CYS A 19 1.34 -4.25 26.32
N LEU A 20 0.75 -4.98 25.38
CA LEU A 20 -0.62 -4.77 24.93
C LEU A 20 -1.62 -5.12 26.04
N GLY A 21 -1.38 -6.17 26.82
CA GLY A 21 -2.17 -6.51 28.01
C GLY A 21 -2.11 -5.43 29.11
N ARG A 22 -1.00 -4.68 29.20
CA ARG A 22 -0.87 -3.53 30.10
C ARG A 22 -1.60 -2.28 29.57
N SER A 23 -1.67 -2.12 28.24
CA SER A 23 -2.39 -1.02 27.56
C SER A 23 -3.89 -1.29 27.37
N GLY A 24 -4.33 -2.55 27.38
CA GLY A 24 -5.73 -2.96 27.18
C GLY A 24 -6.73 -2.40 28.20
N LYS A 25 -6.25 -1.82 29.31
CA LYS A 25 -7.05 -1.00 30.22
C LYS A 25 -7.50 0.35 29.62
N MET A 26 -7.03 0.73 28.43
CA MET A 26 -7.43 1.94 27.69
C MET A 26 -8.52 1.71 26.64
N PHE A 27 -8.93 0.46 26.35
CA PHE A 27 -10.08 0.24 25.48
C PHE A 27 -11.36 0.64 26.20
N SER A 28 -11.91 1.80 25.82
CA SER A 28 -13.09 2.38 26.44
C SER A 28 -14.28 1.40 26.37
N PRO A 29 -15.08 1.27 27.44
CA PRO A 29 -16.27 0.39 27.47
C PRO A 29 -17.29 0.69 26.37
N SER A 30 -17.21 1.86 25.73
CA SER A 30 -18.01 2.26 24.57
C SER A 30 -17.74 1.45 23.29
N PHE A 31 -16.53 0.92 23.10
CA PHE A 31 -16.22 0.07 21.93
C PHE A 31 -16.87 -1.32 22.05
N ILE A 32 -16.96 -1.83 23.28
CA ILE A 32 -17.51 -3.16 23.56
C ILE A 32 -19.04 -3.14 23.44
N SER A 33 -19.71 -2.04 23.81
CA SER A 33 -21.17 -1.94 23.72
C SER A 33 -21.71 -1.83 22.30
N VAL A 34 -20.98 -1.20 21.37
CA VAL A 34 -21.37 -1.13 19.95
C VAL A 34 -21.20 -2.49 19.26
N ALA A 35 -20.15 -3.24 19.62
CA ALA A 35 -19.92 -4.61 19.14
C ALA A 35 -21.05 -5.59 19.50
N GLN A 36 -21.79 -5.33 20.59
CA GLN A 36 -22.95 -6.16 20.98
C GLN A 36 -24.20 -5.94 20.11
N SER A 37 -24.25 -4.88 19.29
CA SER A 37 -25.40 -4.59 18.42
C SER A 37 -25.37 -5.31 17.07
N LEU A 38 -24.19 -5.77 16.63
CA LEU A 38 -24.02 -6.60 15.44
C LEU A 38 -24.09 -8.09 15.82
N SER A 39 -24.50 -8.95 14.89
CA SER A 39 -24.37 -10.40 15.04
C SER A 39 -22.93 -10.73 15.47
N SER A 40 -22.74 -11.60 16.46
CA SER A 40 -21.42 -11.82 17.06
C SER A 40 -20.45 -12.57 16.12
N TRP A 41 -20.97 -13.24 15.08
CA TRP A 41 -20.19 -14.10 14.19
C TRP A 41 -19.17 -13.34 13.31
N PRO A 42 -19.53 -12.26 12.58
CA PRO A 42 -18.60 -11.52 11.74
C PRO A 42 -17.45 -10.86 12.51
N ILE A 43 -17.73 -10.34 13.71
CA ILE A 43 -16.73 -9.70 14.57
C ILE A 43 -15.68 -10.74 15.01
N PHE A 44 -16.13 -11.92 15.41
CA PHE A 44 -15.24 -13.01 15.82
C PHE A 44 -14.37 -13.49 14.65
N SER A 45 -14.97 -13.73 13.48
CA SER A 45 -14.20 -14.14 12.28
C SER A 45 -13.21 -13.07 11.83
N ALA A 46 -13.60 -11.79 11.87
CA ALA A 46 -12.71 -10.68 11.52
C ALA A 46 -11.55 -10.55 12.53
N GLY A 47 -11.82 -10.70 13.83
CA GLY A 47 -10.80 -10.67 14.86
C GLY A 47 -9.73 -11.75 14.69
N ILE A 48 -10.13 -12.99 14.36
CA ILE A 48 -9.18 -14.08 14.07
C ILE A 48 -8.35 -13.73 12.83
N SER A 49 -9.00 -13.31 11.73
CA SER A 49 -8.30 -12.98 10.49
C SER A 49 -7.27 -11.86 10.67
N VAL A 50 -7.63 -10.81 11.40
CA VAL A 50 -6.74 -9.67 11.69
C VAL A 50 -5.57 -10.11 12.55
N THR A 51 -5.82 -10.96 13.55
CA THR A 51 -4.75 -11.52 14.39
C THR A 51 -3.74 -12.31 13.55
N VAL A 52 -4.22 -13.18 12.66
CA VAL A 52 -3.36 -13.96 11.76
C VAL A 52 -2.57 -13.04 10.82
N ALA A 53 -3.22 -12.06 10.21
CA ALA A 53 -2.57 -11.10 9.31
C ALA A 53 -1.47 -10.29 10.03
N LEU A 54 -1.73 -9.84 11.26
CA LEU A 54 -0.75 -9.13 12.07
C LEU A 54 0.45 -10.02 12.42
N VAL A 55 0.23 -11.25 12.87
CA VAL A 55 1.32 -12.17 13.22
C VAL A 55 2.19 -12.47 12.01
N LEU A 56 1.58 -12.77 10.85
CA LEU A 56 2.33 -13.06 9.62
C LEU A 56 3.11 -11.84 9.11
N SER A 57 2.50 -10.65 9.11
CA SER A 57 3.19 -9.43 8.67
C SER A 57 4.34 -9.03 9.60
N LEU A 58 4.15 -9.17 10.91
CA LEU A 58 5.21 -8.93 11.89
C LEU A 58 6.35 -9.93 11.73
N PHE A 59 6.04 -11.20 11.41
CA PHE A 59 7.06 -12.21 11.13
C PHE A 59 7.89 -11.87 9.90
N LEU A 60 7.23 -11.50 8.78
CA LEU A 60 7.92 -11.06 7.56
C LEU A 60 8.81 -9.84 7.83
N THR A 61 8.27 -8.82 8.48
CA THR A 61 9.02 -7.60 8.83
C THR A 61 10.24 -7.94 9.70
N PHE A 62 10.07 -8.83 10.68
CA PHE A 62 11.16 -9.26 11.55
C PHE A 62 12.26 -10.03 10.80
N GLU A 63 11.90 -10.89 9.85
CA GLU A 63 12.90 -11.56 8.99
C GLU A 63 13.70 -10.56 8.17
N HIS A 64 13.03 -9.59 7.53
CA HIS A 64 13.72 -8.53 6.78
C HIS A 64 14.64 -7.68 7.67
N LEU A 65 14.22 -7.40 8.91
CA LEU A 65 15.04 -6.67 9.89
C LEU A 65 16.21 -7.51 10.44
N CYS A 66 16.06 -8.83 10.56
CA CYS A 66 17.12 -9.72 11.01
C CYS A 66 18.16 -10.00 9.92
N ALA A 67 17.73 -10.07 8.67
CA ALA A 67 18.57 -10.22 7.49
C ALA A 67 18.82 -8.87 6.81
N TYR A 68 19.15 -7.83 7.59
CA TYR A 68 19.32 -6.46 7.09
C TYR A 68 20.70 -6.27 6.43
N HIS A 69 20.81 -6.66 5.16
CA HIS A 69 22.07 -6.61 4.40
C HIS A 69 22.14 -5.38 3.47
N GLN A 70 21.02 -4.97 2.88
CA GLN A 70 20.93 -3.86 1.92
C GLN A 70 19.91 -2.82 2.43
N PRO A 71 20.36 -1.81 3.20
CA PRO A 71 19.46 -0.86 3.86
C PRO A 71 18.67 0.02 2.87
N GLU A 72 19.24 0.30 1.69
CA GLU A 72 18.61 1.13 0.67
C GLU A 72 17.33 0.49 0.11
N GLU A 73 17.33 -0.82 -0.13
CA GLU A 73 16.17 -1.55 -0.66
C GLU A 73 15.19 -1.93 0.46
N GLN A 74 15.72 -2.46 1.57
CA GLN A 74 14.89 -3.06 2.62
C GLN A 74 14.05 -2.03 3.38
N LYS A 75 14.52 -0.79 3.53
CA LYS A 75 13.73 0.27 4.18
C LYS A 75 12.42 0.56 3.46
N PHE A 76 12.44 0.56 2.12
CA PHE A 76 11.25 0.80 1.31
C PHE A 76 10.36 -0.45 1.24
N LEU A 77 10.96 -1.64 1.18
CA LEU A 77 10.22 -2.91 1.22
C LEU A 77 9.45 -3.10 2.54
N ILE A 78 10.06 -2.76 3.68
CA ILE A 78 9.36 -2.79 4.98
C ILE A 78 8.17 -1.84 4.99
N GLY A 79 8.32 -0.66 4.38
CA GLY A 79 7.22 0.29 4.15
C GLY A 79 6.07 -0.34 3.35
N LEU A 80 6.35 -1.16 2.34
CA LEU A 80 5.32 -1.85 1.56
C LEU A 80 4.64 -2.99 2.34
N ILE A 81 5.42 -3.80 3.08
CA ILE A 81 4.90 -4.93 3.89
C ILE A 81 3.96 -4.42 5.00
N MET A 82 4.23 -3.22 5.53
CA MET A 82 3.42 -2.57 6.55
C MET A 82 2.01 -2.16 6.06
N MET A 83 1.71 -2.29 4.76
CA MET A 83 0.36 -2.10 4.21
C MET A 83 -0.65 -3.10 4.79
N VAL A 84 -0.29 -4.38 4.83
CA VAL A 84 -1.16 -5.46 5.32
C VAL A 84 -1.65 -5.23 6.77
N PRO A 85 -0.78 -4.97 7.76
CA PRO A 85 -1.20 -4.80 9.16
C PRO A 85 -1.98 -3.51 9.36
N VAL A 86 -1.61 -2.42 8.68
CA VAL A 86 -2.38 -1.16 8.71
C VAL A 86 -3.80 -1.40 8.22
N TYR A 87 -3.96 -2.05 7.06
CA TYR A 87 -5.27 -2.29 6.45
C TYR A 87 -6.11 -3.27 7.27
N ALA A 88 -5.51 -4.31 7.86
CA ALA A 88 -6.21 -5.26 8.71
C ALA A 88 -6.79 -4.58 9.96
N VAL A 89 -5.98 -3.79 10.67
CA VAL A 89 -6.40 -3.07 11.88
C VAL A 89 -7.47 -2.03 11.55
N GLN A 90 -7.24 -1.25 10.51
CA GLN A 90 -8.17 -0.25 9.98
C GLN A 90 -9.54 -0.83 9.65
N SER A 91 -9.56 -1.98 8.98
CA SER A 91 -10.81 -2.66 8.58
C SER A 91 -11.56 -3.22 9.78
N PHE A 92 -10.85 -3.70 10.80
CA PHE A 92 -11.46 -4.12 12.06
C PHE A 92 -12.10 -2.95 12.82
N PHE A 93 -11.40 -1.82 12.93
CA PHE A 93 -11.94 -0.62 13.59
C PHE A 93 -13.14 -0.03 12.86
N SER A 94 -13.10 -0.01 11.53
CA SER A 94 -14.23 0.43 10.69
C SER A 94 -15.47 -0.44 10.92
N LEU A 95 -15.31 -1.76 11.07
CA LEU A 95 -16.40 -2.69 11.36
C LEU A 95 -17.03 -2.44 12.75
N LEU A 96 -16.22 -2.10 13.75
CA LEU A 96 -16.71 -1.86 15.11
C LEU A 96 -17.48 -0.55 15.24
N ASN A 97 -17.11 0.49 14.50
CA ASN A 97 -17.72 1.81 14.61
C ASN A 97 -17.78 2.52 13.25
N SER A 98 -18.99 2.68 12.71
CA SER A 98 -19.24 3.42 11.48
C SER A 98 -18.76 4.88 11.53
N LYS A 99 -18.76 5.53 12.69
CA LYS A 99 -18.20 6.90 12.84
C LYS A 99 -16.68 6.96 12.65
N VAL A 100 -15.98 5.87 12.97
CA VAL A 100 -14.52 5.77 12.83
C VAL A 100 -14.16 5.26 11.43
N ALA A 101 -15.11 4.66 10.71
CA ALA A 101 -14.92 4.14 9.36
C ALA A 101 -14.37 5.20 8.40
N PHE A 102 -14.91 6.41 8.43
CA PHE A 102 -14.47 7.51 7.57
C PHE A 102 -13.03 7.97 7.85
N ILE A 103 -12.67 8.17 9.12
CA ILE A 103 -11.27 8.47 9.51
C ILE A 103 -10.35 7.32 9.06
N CYS A 104 -10.86 6.09 9.16
CA CYS A 104 -10.14 4.93 8.76
C CYS A 104 -9.89 4.88 7.24
N GLU A 105 -10.88 5.24 6.44
CA GLU A 105 -10.75 5.32 5.00
C GLU A 105 -9.70 6.36 4.57
N MET A 106 -9.73 7.56 5.17
CA MET A 106 -8.72 8.59 4.91
C MET A 106 -7.29 8.11 5.24
N MET A 107 -7.10 7.45 6.39
CA MET A 107 -5.78 6.94 6.75
C MET A 107 -5.29 5.87 5.75
N ARG A 108 -6.21 5.05 5.22
CA ARG A 108 -5.92 4.05 4.18
C ARG A 108 -5.48 4.71 2.88
N ASP A 109 -6.17 5.77 2.47
CA ASP A 109 -5.86 6.54 1.26
C ASP A 109 -4.47 7.20 1.34
N CYS A 110 -4.17 7.85 2.47
CA CYS A 110 -2.85 8.43 2.73
C CYS A 110 -1.74 7.36 2.72
N TYR A 111 -2.02 6.18 3.28
CA TYR A 111 -1.04 5.10 3.30
C TYR A 111 -0.79 4.53 1.91
N GLU A 112 -1.81 4.43 1.06
CA GLU A 112 -1.64 3.95 -0.32
C GLU A 112 -0.72 4.89 -1.13
N ALA A 113 -0.85 6.20 -0.94
CA ALA A 113 0.05 7.18 -1.53
C ALA A 113 1.50 6.99 -1.05
N PHE A 114 1.70 6.77 0.25
CA PHE A 114 3.01 6.43 0.81
C PHE A 114 3.57 5.10 0.27
N ALA A 115 2.73 4.07 0.14
CA ALA A 115 3.12 2.76 -0.36
C ALA A 115 3.57 2.82 -1.82
N MET A 116 2.90 3.61 -2.67
CA MET A 116 3.33 3.85 -4.06
C MET A 116 4.71 4.52 -4.14
N TYR A 117 4.98 5.50 -3.28
CA TYR A 117 6.31 6.12 -3.20
C TYR A 117 7.38 5.10 -2.74
N CYS A 118 7.09 4.31 -1.71
CA CYS A 118 8.00 3.23 -1.29
C CYS A 118 8.23 2.21 -2.41
N PHE A 119 7.20 1.85 -3.15
CA PHE A 119 7.29 0.91 -4.26
C PHE A 119 8.19 1.44 -5.39
N GLU A 120 8.02 2.70 -5.80
CA GLU A 120 8.89 3.33 -6.80
C GLU A 120 10.36 3.31 -6.37
N ARG A 121 10.63 3.79 -5.15
CA ARG A 121 11.99 3.85 -4.61
C ARG A 121 12.60 2.46 -4.42
N TYR A 122 11.79 1.47 -4.09
CA TYR A 122 12.21 0.08 -4.04
C TYR A 122 12.64 -0.43 -5.41
N LEU A 123 11.85 -0.21 -6.47
CA LEU A 123 12.21 -0.62 -7.83
C LEU A 123 13.51 0.05 -8.30
N ILE A 124 13.66 1.36 -8.07
CA ILE A 124 14.89 2.10 -8.41
C ILE A 124 16.10 1.52 -7.67
N ALA A 125 15.93 1.16 -6.39
CA ALA A 125 17.00 0.56 -5.60
C ALA A 125 17.39 -0.82 -6.14
N CYS A 126 16.42 -1.68 -6.50
CA CYS A 126 16.68 -2.99 -7.11
C CYS A 126 17.37 -2.91 -8.48
N LEU A 127 17.17 -1.81 -9.22
CA LEU A 127 17.83 -1.54 -10.50
C LEU A 127 19.23 -0.94 -10.35
N GLY A 128 19.74 -0.80 -9.12
CA GLY A 128 21.07 -0.25 -8.87
C GLY A 128 21.13 1.28 -8.91
N GLY A 129 20.01 1.96 -8.67
CA GLY A 129 19.92 3.41 -8.57
C GLY A 129 19.28 4.10 -9.77
N GLU A 130 19.13 5.42 -9.67
CA GLU A 130 18.43 6.27 -10.65
C GLU A 130 19.13 6.27 -12.02
N GLU A 131 20.45 6.49 -12.06
CA GLU A 131 21.25 6.47 -13.29
C GLU A 131 21.21 5.11 -14.00
N SER A 132 21.36 4.03 -13.22
CA SER A 132 21.30 2.65 -13.72
C SER A 132 19.93 2.32 -14.29
N THR A 133 18.86 2.81 -13.65
CA THR A 133 17.48 2.64 -14.11
C THR A 133 17.25 3.36 -15.44
N ILE A 134 17.68 4.61 -15.56
CA ILE A 134 17.55 5.39 -16.80
C ILE A 134 18.32 4.73 -17.93
N ARG A 135 19.56 4.32 -17.67
CA ARG A 135 20.38 3.61 -18.66
C ARG A 135 19.76 2.28 -19.07
N TYR A 136 19.19 1.52 -18.13
CA TYR A 136 18.48 0.29 -18.43
C TYR A 136 17.26 0.54 -19.32
N MET A 137 16.49 1.60 -19.06
CA MET A 137 15.35 1.98 -19.90
C MET A 137 15.80 2.42 -21.31
N GLU A 138 16.92 3.13 -21.43
CA GLU A 138 17.49 3.58 -22.71
C GLU A 138 18.07 2.40 -23.53
N ASP A 139 18.73 1.45 -22.87
CA ASP A 139 19.26 0.23 -23.51
C ASP A 139 18.13 -0.66 -24.05
N GLN A 140 16.99 -0.74 -23.34
CA GLN A 140 15.79 -1.45 -23.80
C GLN A 140 15.05 -0.73 -24.93
N PHE A 141 15.29 0.57 -25.12
CA PHE A 141 14.73 1.37 -26.21
C PHE A 141 15.51 1.20 -27.52
N GLN A 142 16.79 0.82 -27.45
CA GLN A 142 17.60 0.59 -28.63
C GLN A 142 17.40 -0.86 -29.11
N PRO A 143 16.74 -1.09 -30.27
CA PRO A 143 16.56 -2.45 -30.76
C PRO A 143 17.94 -3.06 -31.00
N SER A 144 18.22 -4.23 -30.41
CA SER A 144 19.40 -4.97 -30.82
C SER A 144 19.19 -5.42 -32.26
N ASP A 145 20.11 -5.05 -33.15
CA ASP A 145 20.21 -5.56 -34.54
C ASP A 145 20.49 -7.08 -34.60
N SER A 146 20.33 -7.80 -33.48
CA SER A 146 20.76 -9.19 -33.29
C SER A 146 19.74 -10.00 -32.48
N SER A 147 18.45 -9.87 -32.82
CA SER A 147 17.45 -10.88 -32.44
C SER A 147 17.22 -11.87 -33.60
N PRO A 148 17.21 -13.18 -33.34
CA PRO A 148 17.01 -14.21 -34.36
C PRO A 148 15.58 -14.20 -34.91
N LEU A 149 15.45 -14.56 -36.19
CA LEU A 149 14.25 -14.66 -37.06
C LEU A 149 13.12 -15.57 -36.52
N LEU A 150 12.64 -15.32 -35.30
CA LEU A 150 11.45 -15.96 -34.75
C LEU A 150 10.58 -14.83 -34.19
N ASP A 151 9.92 -14.16 -35.15
CA ASP A 151 9.00 -13.05 -34.98
C ASP A 151 7.92 -13.36 -33.93
N VAL A 152 8.16 -12.89 -32.73
CA VAL A 152 7.09 -12.45 -31.84
C VAL A 152 7.32 -10.96 -31.70
N ASP A 153 6.43 -10.15 -32.28
CA ASP A 153 6.37 -8.68 -32.20
C ASP A 153 6.30 -8.20 -30.74
N TYR A 154 7.38 -8.37 -29.99
CA TYR A 154 7.61 -7.61 -28.79
C TYR A 154 8.11 -6.26 -29.25
N ASP A 155 7.22 -5.28 -29.23
CA ASP A 155 7.50 -3.86 -29.40
C ASP A 155 8.48 -3.41 -28.30
N TYR A 156 9.76 -3.72 -28.52
CA TYR A 156 10.85 -3.45 -27.59
C TYR A 156 10.94 -1.93 -27.39
N GLY A 157 10.64 -1.47 -26.17
CA GLY A 157 10.70 -0.07 -25.80
C GLY A 157 9.42 0.75 -26.01
N ILE A 158 8.30 0.15 -26.44
CA ILE A 158 7.01 0.86 -26.61
C ILE A 158 5.97 0.33 -25.61
N VAL A 159 5.59 1.18 -24.66
CA VAL A 159 4.47 0.87 -23.75
C VAL A 159 3.16 1.23 -24.44
N LYS A 160 2.48 0.21 -24.99
CA LYS A 160 1.12 0.35 -25.53
C LYS A 160 0.11 0.44 -24.41
N HIS A 161 -0.76 1.43 -24.47
CA HIS A 161 -1.85 1.58 -23.51
C HIS A 161 -2.92 0.51 -23.75
N PRO A 162 -3.56 -0.05 -22.70
CA PRO A 162 -4.71 -0.91 -22.88
C PRO A 162 -5.89 -0.12 -23.50
N PHE A 163 -6.73 -0.80 -24.27
CA PHE A 163 -7.96 -0.21 -24.79
C PHE A 163 -8.86 0.25 -23.63
N PRO A 164 -9.47 1.46 -23.65
CA PRO A 164 -9.60 2.42 -24.76
C PRO A 164 -8.55 3.54 -24.80
N LEU A 165 -7.64 3.61 -23.82
CA LEU A 165 -6.65 4.69 -23.69
C LEU A 165 -5.71 4.81 -24.91
N ASN A 166 -5.49 3.71 -25.62
CA ASN A 166 -4.66 3.66 -26.83
C ASN A 166 -5.14 4.59 -27.97
N TRP A 167 -6.44 4.92 -28.01
CA TRP A 167 -6.97 5.84 -29.03
C TRP A 167 -6.66 7.31 -28.69
N PHE A 168 -6.67 7.64 -27.40
CA PHE A 168 -6.58 9.03 -26.95
C PHE A 168 -5.14 9.46 -26.63
N MET A 169 -4.30 8.52 -26.18
CA MET A 169 -2.94 8.81 -25.75
C MET A 169 -1.91 8.29 -26.74
N ARG A 170 -0.90 9.11 -27.01
CA ARG A 170 0.27 8.72 -27.81
C ARG A 170 1.05 7.63 -27.05
N ASN A 171 1.62 6.70 -27.80
CA ASN A 171 2.50 5.65 -27.25
C ASN A 171 3.64 6.28 -26.45
N TRP A 172 3.98 5.65 -25.33
CA TRP A 172 5.08 6.06 -24.48
C TRP A 172 6.34 5.26 -24.84
N TYR A 173 7.45 5.99 -25.03
CA TYR A 173 8.75 5.43 -25.35
C TYR A 173 9.56 5.29 -24.05
N LEU A 174 10.19 4.13 -23.84
CA LEU A 174 11.10 3.92 -22.71
C LEU A 174 12.32 4.84 -22.85
N GLY A 175 12.65 5.59 -21.79
CA GLY A 175 13.74 6.56 -21.80
C GLY A 175 13.74 7.48 -20.57
N PRO A 176 14.66 8.45 -20.49
CA PRO A 176 14.76 9.37 -19.36
C PRO A 176 13.49 10.20 -19.18
N ASP A 177 12.87 10.65 -20.27
CA ASP A 177 11.64 11.43 -20.24
C ASP A 177 10.47 10.65 -19.62
N PHE A 178 10.36 9.37 -19.94
CA PHE A 178 9.35 8.49 -19.34
C PHE A 178 9.62 8.28 -17.84
N TYR A 179 10.88 8.06 -17.46
CA TYR A 179 11.26 7.94 -16.05
C TYR A 179 10.86 9.21 -15.25
N TYR A 180 11.19 10.40 -15.78
CA TYR A 180 10.79 11.65 -15.14
C TYR A 180 9.27 11.83 -15.10
N ALA A 181 8.55 11.43 -16.15
CA ALA A 181 7.09 11.47 -16.17
C ALA A 181 6.47 10.57 -15.09
N VAL A 182 6.98 9.35 -14.89
CA VAL A 182 6.54 8.44 -13.84
C VAL A 182 6.80 9.02 -12.46
N LYS A 183 8.02 9.53 -12.22
CA LYS A 183 8.40 10.17 -10.96
C LYS A 183 7.49 11.35 -10.62
N ILE A 184 7.22 12.22 -11.60
CA ILE A 184 6.29 13.34 -11.44
C ILE A 184 4.88 12.82 -11.17
N GLY A 185 4.42 11.81 -11.90
CA GLY A 185 3.09 11.22 -11.74
C GLY A 185 2.85 10.65 -10.33
N ILE A 186 3.84 9.99 -9.75
CA ILE A 186 3.75 9.43 -8.40
C ILE A 186 3.72 10.54 -7.34
N VAL A 187 4.55 11.57 -7.49
CA VAL A 187 4.51 12.75 -6.61
C VAL A 187 3.17 13.48 -6.73
N GLN A 188 2.63 13.65 -7.95
CA GLN A 188 1.32 14.24 -8.18
C GLN A 188 0.22 13.42 -7.50
N TYR A 189 0.21 12.10 -7.68
CA TYR A 189 -0.73 11.20 -7.05
C TYR A 189 -0.67 11.30 -5.51
N MET A 190 0.54 11.33 -4.95
CA MET A 190 0.76 11.43 -3.51
C MET A 190 0.19 12.72 -2.91
N ILE A 191 0.11 13.81 -3.69
CA ILE A 191 -0.47 15.09 -3.26
C ILE A 191 -1.98 15.14 -3.55
N LEU A 192 -2.41 14.66 -4.71
CA LEU A 192 -3.81 14.71 -5.12
C LEU A 192 -4.71 13.88 -4.20
N LYS A 193 -4.22 12.72 -3.75
CA LYS A 193 -5.01 11.82 -2.91
C LYS A 193 -5.39 12.40 -1.55
N PRO A 194 -4.46 12.96 -0.74
CA PRO A 194 -4.82 13.63 0.51
C PRO A 194 -5.66 14.90 0.28
N ILE A 195 -5.45 15.64 -0.82
CA ILE A 195 -6.32 16.78 -1.17
C ILE A 195 -7.75 16.30 -1.43
N CYS A 196 -7.93 15.21 -2.18
CA CYS A 196 -9.23 14.61 -2.42
C CYS A 196 -9.90 14.15 -1.13
N ALA A 197 -9.12 13.54 -0.21
CA ALA A 197 -9.63 13.14 1.10
C ALA A 197 -10.07 14.35 1.95
N ILE A 198 -9.26 15.42 2.00
CA ILE A 198 -9.63 16.66 2.69
C ILE A 198 -10.88 17.30 2.08
N LEU A 199 -10.99 17.28 0.76
CA LEU A 199 -12.17 17.79 0.05
C LEU A 199 -13.42 16.98 0.42
N ALA A 200 -13.32 15.64 0.50
CA ALA A 200 -14.41 14.78 0.95
C ALA A 200 -14.86 15.13 2.39
N ILE A 201 -13.92 15.40 3.31
CA ILE A 201 -14.25 15.87 4.67
C ILE A 201 -15.03 17.18 4.63
N LEU A 202 -14.60 18.14 3.80
CA LEU A 202 -15.27 19.43 3.68
C LEU A 202 -16.69 19.27 3.13
N LEU A 203 -16.88 18.42 2.13
CA LEU A 203 -18.18 18.09 1.54
C LEU A 203 -19.12 17.41 2.54
N GLU A 204 -18.60 16.51 3.38
CA GLU A 204 -19.34 15.85 4.46
C GLU A 204 -19.77 16.87 5.54
N LEU A 205 -18.88 17.80 5.90
CA LEU A 205 -19.19 18.85 6.88
C LEU A 205 -20.26 19.83 6.36
N LEU A 206 -20.32 20.05 5.05
CA LEU A 206 -21.37 20.85 4.40
C LEU A 206 -22.71 20.10 4.26
N GLY A 207 -22.76 18.81 4.61
CA GLY A 207 -23.96 17.96 4.51
C GLY A 207 -24.38 17.65 3.07
N ILE A 208 -23.49 17.88 2.10
CA ILE A 208 -23.70 17.63 0.67
C ILE A 208 -23.12 16.28 0.25
N TYR A 209 -22.16 15.75 1.00
CA TYR A 209 -21.65 14.40 0.78
C TYR A 209 -22.65 13.38 1.34
N GLY A 210 -23.03 12.43 0.50
CA GLY A 210 -23.95 11.37 0.84
C GLY A 210 -23.27 10.03 0.63
N GLU A 211 -22.50 9.55 1.62
CA GLU A 211 -21.83 8.25 1.49
C GLU A 211 -22.83 7.14 1.16
N GLY A 212 -22.58 6.46 0.04
CA GLY A 212 -23.40 5.35 -0.45
C GLY A 212 -24.78 5.74 -1.01
N LYS A 213 -25.10 7.04 -1.19
CA LYS A 213 -26.36 7.50 -1.77
C LYS A 213 -26.16 8.09 -3.16
N PHE A 214 -26.44 7.29 -4.20
CA PHE A 214 -26.43 7.75 -5.59
C PHE A 214 -27.68 8.60 -5.91
N ALA A 215 -27.72 9.85 -5.43
CA ALA A 215 -28.75 10.81 -5.83
C ALA A 215 -28.11 12.10 -6.35
N TRP A 216 -28.67 12.65 -7.41
CA TRP A 216 -28.21 13.89 -8.10
C TRP A 216 -28.08 15.13 -7.21
N ARG A 217 -28.53 15.09 -5.95
CA ARG A 217 -28.41 16.19 -4.97
C ARG A 217 -27.16 16.08 -4.08
N TYR A 218 -26.50 14.93 -4.06
CA TYR A 218 -25.26 14.72 -3.32
C TYR A 218 -24.09 14.85 -4.29
N GLY A 219 -23.09 15.65 -3.91
CA GLY A 219 -21.91 15.98 -4.70
C GLY A 219 -20.72 15.09 -4.41
#